data_AF-A0A820C8K1-F1
#
_entry.id   AF-A0A820C8K1-F1
#
_cell.length_a   1.000
_cell.length_b   1.000
_cell.length_c   1.000
_cell.angle_alpha   90.00
_cell.angle_beta   90.00
_cell.angle_gamma   90.00
#
_symmetry.space_group_name_H-M   'P 1'
#
loop_
_entity.id
_entity.type
_entity.pdbx_description
1 polymer ?
#
loop_
_entity_poly.entity_id
_entity_poly.type
_entity_poly.pdbx_seq_one_letter_code
_entity_poly.pdbx_strand_id
1 'polypeptide(L)'
;MKLPIEKTEDRKEDTKKDSGGDTEEDPSTQTTVISQQEQSDNWNHFVRWIQRMFGYQRSSTRDQPSYRTTVYSLSKIEQFIKFFDKRNRSEPDPNYSSGENKLRREWATIRKCLKPQPFDLIRSYMGEKVAFYFAAMDSYTIALILPSIVGLIVFIYGAATVTSDKSTSDICGSFGQNIDMCPLCDKTCSFWKLSDSCTYAQISYVFDNVATVIFAILMSIWARGFVEWWKRSQSEMQYQWDSIDFQECNEPIRADFEKKVLSKRVNPRTGVSTFV
;
A
#
# COMPACT_ATOMS: atom_id res chain seq x y z
N MET A 1 -22.94 -86.43 14.63
CA MET A 1 -23.29 -85.65 15.84
C MET A 1 -23.76 -84.29 15.35
N LYS A 2 -25.04 -83.98 15.60
CA LYS A 2 -25.90 -82.85 15.16
C LYS A 2 -25.31 -81.72 14.26
N LEU A 3 -25.86 -81.65 13.05
CA LEU A 3 -26.26 -80.42 12.32
C LEU A 3 -27.50 -79.78 13.05
N PRO A 4 -28.12 -78.61 12.68
CA PRO A 4 -28.09 -77.97 11.34
C PRO A 4 -28.42 -76.43 11.22
N ILE A 5 -28.56 -75.97 9.95
CA ILE A 5 -29.41 -74.87 9.36
C ILE A 5 -28.96 -73.38 9.38
N GLU A 6 -28.35 -72.95 8.27
CA GLU A 6 -28.77 -71.96 7.22
C GLU A 6 -29.77 -70.79 7.46
N LYS A 7 -29.35 -69.55 7.08
CA LYS A 7 -29.96 -68.55 6.14
C LYS A 7 -29.19 -67.21 6.27
N THR A 8 -28.31 -66.78 5.34
CA THR A 8 -28.44 -66.14 4.00
C THR A 8 -28.92 -64.68 3.98
N GLU A 9 -28.38 -63.93 2.99
CA GLU A 9 -28.81 -62.63 2.39
C GLU A 9 -28.10 -61.37 2.95
N ASP A 10 -27.42 -60.47 2.21
CA ASP A 10 -27.00 -60.31 0.79
C ASP A 10 -25.87 -59.25 0.76
N ARG A 11 -24.72 -59.47 0.08
CA ARG A 11 -24.35 -59.01 -1.29
C ARG A 11 -24.44 -57.47 -1.49
N LYS A 12 -23.35 -56.74 -1.80
CA LYS A 12 -22.62 -56.74 -3.08
C LYS A 12 -21.17 -56.21 -2.95
N GLU A 13 -20.29 -56.92 -3.66
CA GLU A 13 -18.97 -56.51 -4.14
C GLU A 13 -19.03 -55.27 -5.03
N ASP A 14 -17.92 -54.55 -5.15
CA ASP A 14 -17.37 -54.24 -6.47
C ASP A 14 -15.84 -54.19 -6.41
N THR A 15 -15.24 -54.79 -7.43
CA THR A 15 -13.82 -55.15 -7.56
C THR A 15 -13.13 -54.19 -8.55
N LYS A 16 -11.79 -54.28 -8.61
CA LYS A 16 -10.89 -53.94 -9.74
C LYS A 16 -10.52 -52.44 -9.86
N LYS A 17 -9.30 -52.02 -10.23
CA LYS A 17 -8.18 -52.68 -10.93
C LYS A 17 -6.96 -51.72 -10.88
N ASP A 18 -5.77 -52.19 -10.53
CA ASP A 18 -4.50 -51.48 -10.72
C ASP A 18 -4.11 -51.44 -12.20
N SER A 19 -3.67 -50.28 -12.68
CA SER A 19 -2.73 -50.09 -13.79
C SER A 19 -2.33 -48.61 -13.95
N GLY A 20 -1.01 -48.33 -13.89
CA GLY A 20 -0.37 -47.36 -14.79
C GLY A 20 0.36 -46.17 -14.17
N GLY A 21 1.69 -46.12 -14.37
CA GLY A 21 2.37 -44.92 -14.86
C GLY A 21 3.43 -44.29 -13.95
N ASP A 22 4.69 -44.73 -14.09
CA ASP A 22 5.86 -43.95 -13.71
C ASP A 22 5.94 -42.69 -14.60
N THR A 23 6.00 -41.50 -14.00
CA THR A 23 6.36 -40.27 -14.70
C THR A 23 7.64 -39.73 -14.09
N GLU A 24 8.66 -39.65 -14.94
CA GLU A 24 10.01 -39.13 -14.70
C GLU A 24 9.93 -37.61 -14.46
N GLU A 25 10.44 -37.12 -13.31
CA GLU A 25 10.44 -35.69 -12.95
C GLU A 25 11.60 -34.94 -13.62
N ASP A 26 11.28 -33.93 -14.42
CA ASP A 26 12.23 -32.99 -15.06
C ASP A 26 12.69 -31.88 -14.07
N PRO A 27 14.00 -31.54 -14.01
CA PRO A 27 14.58 -30.63 -13.00
C PRO A 27 14.28 -29.13 -13.21
N SER A 28 13.48 -28.76 -14.21
CA SER A 28 13.17 -27.36 -14.56
C SER A 28 12.06 -26.73 -13.71
N THR A 29 11.28 -27.54 -13.00
CA THR A 29 10.10 -27.09 -12.24
C THR A 29 10.44 -26.66 -10.80
N GLN A 30 11.50 -27.19 -10.20
CA GLN A 30 11.94 -26.80 -8.85
C GLN A 30 12.60 -25.40 -8.82
N THR A 31 13.31 -25.03 -9.88
CA THR A 31 14.04 -23.74 -9.94
C THR A 31 13.09 -22.53 -10.06
N THR A 32 11.97 -22.70 -10.77
CA THR A 32 10.95 -21.65 -10.93
C THR A 32 10.15 -21.41 -9.66
N VAL A 33 9.82 -22.47 -8.90
CA VAL A 33 9.08 -22.35 -7.63
C VAL A 33 9.91 -21.65 -6.54
N ILE A 34 11.23 -21.91 -6.47
CA ILE A 34 12.12 -21.23 -5.51
C ILE A 34 12.23 -19.72 -5.82
N SER A 35 12.33 -19.34 -7.09
CA SER A 35 12.39 -17.92 -7.49
C SER A 35 11.11 -17.12 -7.23
N GLN A 36 9.94 -17.77 -7.35
CA GLN A 36 8.65 -17.11 -7.07
C GLN A 36 8.34 -17.01 -5.57
N GLN A 37 8.79 -17.99 -4.77
CA GLN A 37 8.66 -17.95 -3.32
C GLN A 37 9.52 -16.82 -2.72
N GLU A 38 10.74 -16.63 -3.21
CA GLU A 38 11.66 -15.59 -2.73
C GLU A 38 11.17 -14.16 -3.07
N GLN A 39 10.49 -13.98 -4.21
CA GLN A 39 9.92 -12.69 -4.59
C GLN A 39 8.63 -12.35 -3.81
N SER A 40 7.83 -13.37 -3.44
CA SER A 40 6.67 -13.23 -2.56
C SER A 40 7.06 -12.91 -1.11
N ASP A 41 8.10 -13.58 -0.59
CA ASP A 41 8.60 -13.35 0.77
C ASP A 41 9.25 -11.97 0.91
N ASN A 42 10.00 -11.51 -0.11
CA ASN A 42 10.57 -10.17 -0.15
C ASN A 42 9.49 -9.09 -0.29
N TRP A 43 8.42 -9.36 -1.04
CA TRP A 43 7.24 -8.48 -1.11
C TRP A 43 6.52 -8.38 0.23
N ASN A 44 6.32 -9.49 0.93
CA ASN A 44 5.70 -9.50 2.26
C ASN A 44 6.60 -8.83 3.31
N HIS A 45 7.92 -8.99 3.22
CA HIS A 45 8.88 -8.29 4.08
C HIS A 45 8.93 -6.79 3.79
N PHE A 46 8.88 -6.41 2.52
CA PHE A 46 8.79 -5.01 2.07
C PHE A 46 7.46 -4.38 2.49
N VAL A 47 6.33 -5.07 2.34
CA VAL A 47 5.01 -4.61 2.81
C VAL A 47 4.98 -4.49 4.34
N ARG A 48 5.53 -5.46 5.07
CA ARG A 48 5.67 -5.39 6.54
C ARG A 48 6.64 -4.27 6.97
N TRP A 49 7.67 -4.01 6.18
CA TRP A 49 8.60 -2.90 6.41
C TRP A 49 7.91 -1.56 6.16
N ILE A 50 7.20 -1.37 5.05
CA ILE A 50 6.34 -0.21 4.74
C ILE A 50 5.30 -0.01 5.85
N GLN A 51 4.63 -1.08 6.32
CA GLN A 51 3.62 -1.04 7.38
C GLN A 51 4.22 -0.68 8.76
N ARG A 52 5.45 -1.11 9.06
CA ARG A 52 6.22 -0.69 10.25
C ARG A 52 6.77 0.73 10.12
N MET A 53 7.05 1.19 8.90
CA MET A 53 7.71 2.47 8.59
C MET A 53 6.75 3.66 8.59
N PHE A 54 5.55 3.48 8.04
CA PHE A 54 4.51 4.52 8.09
C PHE A 54 3.67 4.48 9.36
N GLY A 55 3.99 3.57 10.29
CA GLY A 55 3.32 3.40 11.58
C GLY A 55 1.81 3.48 11.41
N TYR A 56 1.15 2.35 11.14
CA TYR A 56 -0.32 2.31 11.10
C TYR A 56 -0.91 2.78 12.44
N GLN A 57 -1.02 4.09 12.63
CA GLN A 57 -1.85 4.72 13.64
C GLN A 57 -3.26 4.73 13.07
N ARG A 58 -3.97 3.61 13.23
CA ARG A 58 -4.82 3.46 14.41
C ARG A 58 -5.70 4.62 14.92
N SER A 59 -5.64 5.88 14.49
CA SER A 59 -6.16 7.01 15.28
C SER A 59 -7.67 6.90 15.61
N SER A 60 -8.03 6.43 16.79
CA SER A 60 -9.44 6.41 17.19
C SER A 60 -9.89 7.85 17.36
N THR A 61 -10.99 8.25 16.72
CA THR A 61 -11.63 9.54 16.97
C THR A 61 -11.93 9.68 18.47
N ARG A 62 -11.59 10.83 19.03
CA ARG A 62 -11.77 11.20 20.44
C ARG A 62 -13.20 10.94 20.96
N ASP A 63 -13.26 10.58 22.24
CA ASP A 63 -14.36 10.16 23.09
C ASP A 63 -15.80 10.42 22.64
N GLN A 64 -16.56 9.32 22.48
CA GLN A 64 -17.99 9.31 22.81
C GLN A 64 -18.10 8.81 24.27
N PRO A 65 -18.90 9.47 25.13
CA PRO A 65 -19.03 9.09 26.52
C PRO A 65 -19.54 7.65 26.69
N SER A 66 -19.23 7.07 27.84
CA SER A 66 -19.61 5.75 28.31
C SER A 66 -21.12 5.46 28.19
N TYR A 67 -21.57 4.99 27.03
CA TYR A 67 -22.87 4.33 26.83
C TYR A 67 -22.73 3.01 26.02
N ARG A 68 -21.51 2.45 26.00
CA ARG A 68 -20.98 1.66 24.88
C ARG A 68 -21.18 0.15 24.91
N THR A 69 -22.24 -0.37 25.52
CA THR A 69 -22.53 -1.82 25.50
C THR A 69 -23.75 -2.20 24.66
N THR A 70 -24.61 -1.26 24.26
CA THR A 70 -25.89 -1.58 23.60
C THR A 70 -25.94 -1.37 22.08
N VAL A 71 -24.90 -0.75 21.49
CA VAL A 71 -24.89 -0.43 20.04
C VAL A 71 -24.28 -1.53 19.19
N TYR A 72 -23.32 -2.30 19.72
CA TYR A 72 -22.59 -3.31 18.95
C TYR A 72 -23.36 -4.63 18.76
N SER A 73 -24.38 -4.90 19.58
CA SER A 73 -25.25 -6.09 19.45
C SER A 73 -26.24 -6.00 18.29
N LEU A 74 -26.34 -4.86 17.61
CA LEU A 74 -27.31 -4.62 16.55
C LEU A 74 -26.80 -5.13 15.19
N SER A 75 -27.73 -5.46 14.29
CA SER A 75 -27.40 -5.76 12.90
C SER A 75 -26.77 -4.53 12.21
N LYS A 76 -25.96 -4.71 11.15
CA LYS A 76 -25.34 -3.58 10.43
C LYS A 76 -26.40 -2.56 9.94
N ILE A 77 -27.58 -3.05 9.58
CA ILE A 77 -28.73 -2.24 9.16
C ILE A 77 -29.28 -1.41 10.33
N GLU A 78 -29.47 -2.00 11.50
CA GLU A 78 -29.94 -1.26 12.69
C GLU A 78 -28.92 -0.25 13.21
N GLN A 79 -27.62 -0.55 13.12
CA GLN A 79 -26.58 0.41 13.42
C GLN A 79 -26.65 1.61 12.46
N PHE A 80 -26.86 1.33 11.17
CA PHE A 80 -27.01 2.35 10.15
C PHE A 80 -28.28 3.19 10.38
N ILE A 81 -29.43 2.55 10.63
CA ILE A 81 -30.70 3.25 10.93
C ILE A 81 -30.56 4.11 12.19
N LYS A 82 -29.98 3.59 13.29
CA LYS A 82 -29.75 4.39 14.50
C LYS A 82 -28.78 5.53 14.29
N PHE A 83 -27.75 5.34 13.46
CA PHE A 83 -26.81 6.39 13.12
C PHE A 83 -27.47 7.50 12.28
N PHE A 84 -28.28 7.13 11.29
CA PHE A 84 -29.02 8.09 10.46
C PHE A 84 -30.13 8.79 11.24
N ASP A 85 -30.87 8.08 12.08
CA ASP A 85 -31.88 8.64 12.97
C ASP A 85 -31.26 9.62 13.97
N LYS A 86 -30.11 9.28 14.57
CA LYS A 86 -29.35 10.19 15.44
C LYS A 86 -28.91 11.46 14.68
N ARG A 87 -28.49 11.33 13.42
CA ARG A 87 -28.09 12.47 12.58
C ARG A 87 -29.28 13.34 12.16
N ASN A 88 -30.44 12.73 11.87
CA ASN A 88 -31.64 13.47 11.48
C ASN A 88 -32.27 14.25 12.65
N ARG A 89 -32.04 13.79 13.89
CA ARG A 89 -32.61 14.36 15.11
C ARG A 89 -31.76 15.48 15.72
N SER A 90 -30.47 15.53 15.38
CA SER A 90 -29.59 16.65 15.73
C SER A 90 -29.87 17.84 14.81
N GLU A 91 -30.31 18.95 15.38
CA GLU A 91 -30.38 20.24 14.69
C GLU A 91 -28.96 20.61 14.22
N PRO A 92 -28.77 21.07 12.97
CA PRO A 92 -27.43 21.38 12.47
C PRO A 92 -26.83 22.51 13.31
N ASP A 93 -25.76 22.21 14.05
CA ASP A 93 -25.05 23.20 14.85
C ASP A 93 -24.69 24.40 13.95
N PRO A 94 -25.07 25.65 14.29
CA PRO A 94 -24.75 26.81 13.46
C PRO A 94 -23.23 26.98 13.28
N ASN A 95 -22.43 26.52 14.26
CA ASN A 95 -20.97 26.45 14.19
C ASN A 95 -20.43 25.40 13.19
N TYR A 96 -21.17 24.33 12.90
CA TYR A 96 -20.77 23.31 11.92
C TYR A 96 -20.76 23.87 10.49
N SER A 97 -21.82 24.61 10.12
CA SER A 97 -21.89 25.31 8.83
C SER A 97 -20.77 26.36 8.69
N SER A 98 -20.39 27.00 9.80
CA SER A 98 -19.28 27.95 9.87
C SER A 98 -17.93 27.26 9.66
N GLY A 99 -17.70 26.11 10.31
CA GLY A 99 -16.47 25.32 10.20
C GLY A 99 -16.21 24.78 8.79
N GLU A 100 -17.22 24.20 8.15
CA GLU A 100 -17.11 23.69 6.78
C GLU A 100 -16.84 24.82 5.78
N ASN A 101 -17.59 25.92 5.85
CA ASN A 101 -17.41 27.07 4.97
C ASN A 101 -16.02 27.72 5.16
N LYS A 102 -15.50 27.74 6.39
CA LYS A 102 -14.15 28.22 6.71
C LYS A 102 -13.07 27.31 6.11
N LEU A 103 -13.19 25.99 6.29
CA LEU A 103 -12.26 25.01 5.72
C LEU A 103 -12.25 25.07 4.18
N ARG A 104 -13.42 25.21 3.55
CA ARG A 104 -13.55 25.32 2.09
C ARG A 104 -12.87 26.57 1.52
N ARG A 105 -12.98 27.71 2.22
CA ARG A 105 -12.37 28.99 1.81
C ARG A 105 -10.86 29.04 2.04
N GLU A 106 -10.38 28.48 3.15
CA GLU A 106 -8.97 28.59 3.54
C GLU A 106 -8.09 27.48 2.96
N TRP A 107 -8.62 26.26 2.76
CA TRP A 107 -7.82 25.09 2.39
C TRP A 107 -8.31 24.42 1.10
N ALA A 108 -9.58 24.04 0.98
CA ALA A 108 -10.08 23.21 -0.14
C ALA A 108 -10.30 23.96 -1.48
N THR A 109 -9.56 25.05 -1.72
CA THR A 109 -9.61 25.82 -2.97
C THR A 109 -8.27 25.70 -3.69
N ILE A 110 -8.27 25.39 -4.99
CA ILE A 110 -7.06 25.20 -5.82
C ILE A 110 -6.10 26.40 -5.71
N ARG A 111 -6.65 27.62 -5.62
CA ARG A 111 -5.87 28.88 -5.46
C ARG A 111 -5.05 28.96 -4.17
N LYS A 112 -5.25 28.05 -3.22
CA LYS A 112 -4.56 28.01 -1.92
C LYS A 112 -3.59 26.82 -1.80
N CYS A 113 -3.34 26.06 -2.87
CA CYS A 113 -2.48 24.86 -2.82
C CYS A 113 -1.03 25.11 -2.41
N LEU A 114 -0.56 26.35 -2.56
CA LEU A 114 0.81 26.77 -2.19
C LEU A 114 0.88 27.39 -0.77
N LYS A 115 -0.24 27.46 -0.04
CA LYS A 115 -0.26 27.95 1.33
C LYS A 115 -0.02 26.80 2.31
N PRO A 116 0.62 27.06 3.48
CA PRO A 116 0.76 26.06 4.53
C PRO A 116 -0.63 25.59 4.98
N GLN A 117 -0.77 24.28 5.17
CA GLN A 117 -2.06 23.67 5.50
C GLN A 117 -2.40 23.87 6.99
N PRO A 118 -3.64 24.28 7.33
CA PRO A 118 -4.05 24.43 8.72
C PRO A 118 -4.45 23.08 9.34
N PHE A 119 -3.48 22.34 9.87
CA PHE A 119 -3.70 20.98 10.41
C PHE A 119 -4.68 20.94 11.58
N ASP A 120 -4.66 21.93 12.48
CA ASP A 120 -5.56 21.97 13.64
C ASP A 120 -7.04 22.13 13.24
N LEU A 121 -7.31 22.88 12.18
CA LEU A 121 -8.67 23.06 11.66
C LEU A 121 -9.17 21.74 11.03
N ILE A 122 -8.32 21.07 10.25
CA ILE A 122 -8.62 19.76 9.65
C ILE A 122 -8.87 18.73 10.75
N ARG A 123 -8.05 18.73 11.82
CA ARG A 123 -8.20 17.84 12.98
C ARG A 123 -9.53 18.04 13.69
N SER A 124 -9.92 19.31 13.94
CA SER A 124 -11.18 19.62 14.62
C SER A 124 -12.42 19.18 13.83
N TYR A 125 -12.33 19.13 12.50
CA TYR A 125 -13.45 18.80 11.61
C TYR A 125 -13.48 17.32 11.19
N MET A 126 -12.33 16.76 10.80
CA MET A 126 -12.20 15.39 10.25
C MET A 126 -11.66 14.36 11.27
N GLY A 127 -11.17 14.82 12.42
CA GLY A 127 -10.50 13.99 13.41
C GLY A 127 -9.01 13.77 13.16
N GLU A 128 -8.34 13.15 14.13
CA GLU A 128 -6.89 12.99 14.17
C GLU A 128 -6.33 12.08 13.06
N LYS A 129 -7.04 11.00 12.66
CA LYS A 129 -6.62 10.12 11.53
C LYS A 129 -6.37 10.88 10.25
N VAL A 130 -7.37 11.67 9.87
CA VAL A 130 -7.39 12.37 8.60
C VAL A 130 -6.38 13.52 8.65
N ALA A 131 -6.24 14.18 9.80
CA ALA A 131 -5.22 15.20 10.01
C ALA A 131 -3.79 14.66 9.86
N PHE A 132 -3.46 13.51 10.45
CA PHE A 132 -2.14 12.88 10.29
C PHE A 132 -1.85 12.49 8.84
N TYR A 133 -2.85 12.03 8.09
CA TYR A 133 -2.71 11.73 6.66
C TYR A 133 -2.32 12.99 5.86
N PHE A 134 -3.04 14.10 6.06
CA PHE A 134 -2.74 15.35 5.35
C PHE A 134 -1.40 15.95 5.79
N ALA A 135 -1.04 15.84 7.07
CA ALA A 135 0.27 16.24 7.57
C ALA A 135 1.41 15.43 6.95
N ALA A 136 1.24 14.11 6.79
CA ALA A 136 2.21 13.25 6.12
C ALA A 136 2.38 13.62 4.65
N MET A 137 1.26 13.88 3.96
CA MET A 137 1.26 14.30 2.57
C MET A 137 2.00 15.63 2.38
N ASP A 138 1.72 16.62 3.22
CA ASP A 138 2.35 17.95 3.15
C ASP A 138 3.85 17.88 3.48
N SER A 139 4.21 17.06 4.46
CA SER A 139 5.60 16.81 4.82
C SER A 139 6.38 16.15 3.68
N TYR A 140 5.74 15.23 2.95
CA TYR A 140 6.33 14.58 1.78
C TYR A 140 6.49 15.54 0.60
N THR A 141 5.50 16.39 0.31
CA THR A 141 5.60 17.37 -0.78
C THR A 141 6.69 18.40 -0.52
N ILE A 142 6.86 18.86 0.73
CA ILE A 142 7.96 19.75 1.12
C ILE A 142 9.31 19.04 0.96
N ALA A 143 9.42 17.79 1.43
CA ALA A 143 10.65 17.01 1.31
C ALA A 143 11.05 16.71 -0.14
N LEU A 144 10.09 16.61 -1.07
CA LEU A 144 10.31 16.37 -2.50
C LEU A 144 10.92 17.56 -3.26
N ILE A 145 10.86 18.77 -2.71
CA ILE A 145 11.42 19.97 -3.36
C ILE A 145 12.91 19.78 -3.67
N LEU A 146 13.68 19.25 -2.72
CA LEU A 146 15.12 19.03 -2.89
C LEU A 146 15.43 17.99 -3.99
N PRO A 147 14.88 16.76 -3.96
CA PRO A 147 14.98 15.81 -5.07
C PRO A 147 14.54 16.35 -6.42
N SER A 148 13.48 17.16 -6.45
CA SER A 148 12.96 17.72 -7.70
C SER A 148 13.94 18.70 -8.35
N ILE A 149 14.57 19.56 -7.55
CA ILE A 149 15.60 20.49 -8.05
C ILE A 149 16.81 19.72 -8.58
N VAL A 150 17.32 18.75 -7.82
CA VAL A 150 18.48 17.94 -8.23
C VAL A 150 18.16 17.13 -9.48
N GLY A 151 16.98 16.50 -9.53
CA GLY A 151 16.51 15.74 -10.70
C GLY A 151 16.37 16.60 -11.96
N LEU A 152 15.88 17.85 -11.82
CA LEU A 152 15.83 18.79 -12.94
C LEU A 152 17.22 19.14 -13.45
N ILE A 153 18.19 19.36 -12.57
CA ILE A 153 19.59 19.63 -12.95
C ILE A 153 20.19 18.45 -13.72
N VAL A 154 19.97 17.23 -13.23
CA VAL A 154 20.45 15.99 -13.88
C VAL A 154 19.80 15.80 -15.25
N PHE A 155 18.50 16.08 -15.37
CA PHE A 155 17.78 16.02 -16.65
C PHE A 155 18.31 17.05 -17.66
N ILE A 156 18.51 18.30 -17.23
CA ILE A 156 19.09 19.36 -18.07
C ILE A 156 20.52 18.98 -18.50
N TYR A 157 21.32 18.39 -17.60
CA TYR A 157 22.65 17.88 -17.94
C TYR A 157 22.61 16.80 -19.03
N GLY A 158 21.71 15.81 -18.90
CA GLY A 158 21.51 14.77 -19.92
C GLY A 158 21.09 15.37 -21.27
N ALA A 159 20.11 16.28 -21.26
CA ALA A 159 19.61 16.94 -22.46
C ALA A 159 20.68 17.83 -23.14
N ALA A 160 21.55 18.49 -22.37
CA ALA A 160 22.61 19.32 -22.91
C ALA A 160 23.78 18.51 -23.49
N THR A 161 24.03 17.30 -22.98
CA THR A 161 25.19 16.47 -23.38
C THR A 161 24.85 15.37 -24.39
N VAL A 162 23.56 15.13 -24.70
CA VAL A 162 23.10 14.04 -25.58
C VAL A 162 23.71 14.06 -26.99
N THR A 163 24.01 15.23 -27.53
CA THR A 163 24.61 15.35 -28.88
C THR A 163 26.12 15.16 -28.89
N SER A 164 26.77 15.24 -27.73
CA SER A 164 28.22 15.11 -27.57
C SER A 164 28.65 13.74 -27.05
N ASP A 165 27.70 12.92 -26.60
CA ASP A 165 27.98 11.56 -26.15
C ASP A 165 28.41 10.67 -27.31
N LYS A 166 29.44 9.87 -27.07
CA LYS A 166 30.01 8.99 -28.09
C LYS A 166 29.03 7.90 -28.54
N SER A 167 28.31 7.27 -27.61
CA SER A 167 27.38 6.19 -27.93
C SER A 167 26.20 6.70 -28.76
N THR A 168 25.61 7.84 -28.37
CA THR A 168 24.53 8.46 -29.13
C THR A 168 25.01 8.94 -30.50
N SER A 169 26.21 9.54 -30.58
CA SER A 169 26.79 9.97 -31.86
C SER A 169 27.13 8.80 -32.79
N ASP A 170 27.55 7.64 -32.27
CA ASP A 170 27.85 6.46 -33.09
C ASP A 170 26.56 5.86 -33.70
N ILE A 171 25.43 5.90 -32.97
CA ILE A 171 24.12 5.44 -33.44
C ILE A 171 23.50 6.42 -34.43
N CYS A 172 23.52 7.72 -34.13
CA CYS A 172 22.89 8.76 -34.94
C CYS A 172 23.75 9.25 -36.12
N GLY A 173 25.06 9.00 -36.08
CA GLY A 173 26.03 9.49 -37.06
C GLY A 173 26.07 8.67 -38.34
N SER A 174 27.07 8.95 -39.18
CA SER A 174 27.29 8.23 -40.43
C SER A 174 27.60 6.74 -40.21
N PHE A 175 28.16 6.38 -39.05
CA PHE A 175 28.42 4.99 -38.69
C PHE A 175 27.12 4.18 -38.61
N GLY A 176 26.10 4.67 -37.89
CA GLY A 176 24.80 4.00 -37.79
C GLY A 176 24.00 3.90 -39.09
N GLN A 177 24.31 4.70 -40.12
CA GLN A 177 23.67 4.59 -41.44
C GLN A 177 24.23 3.46 -42.31
N ASN A 178 25.45 2.99 -42.00
CA ASN A 178 26.16 1.94 -42.74
C ASN A 178 25.99 0.54 -42.12
N ILE A 179 25.25 0.42 -41.01
CA ILE A 179 25.05 -0.84 -40.29
C ILE A 179 23.59 -1.25 -40.40
N ASP A 180 23.38 -2.38 -41.08
CA ASP A 180 22.09 -3.05 -41.16
C ASP A 180 21.94 -4.03 -39.99
N MET A 181 20.86 -3.87 -39.24
CA MET A 181 20.52 -4.72 -38.10
C MET A 181 19.68 -5.90 -38.56
N CYS A 182 19.84 -7.03 -37.87
CA CYS A 182 19.04 -8.22 -38.13
C CYS A 182 17.54 -7.95 -37.89
N PRO A 183 16.66 -8.58 -38.67
CA PRO A 183 15.22 -8.51 -38.42
C PRO A 183 14.88 -9.09 -37.04
N LEU A 184 13.94 -8.46 -36.34
CA LEU A 184 13.48 -8.94 -35.03
C LEU A 184 12.51 -10.13 -35.10
N CYS A 185 12.15 -10.58 -36.31
CA CYS A 185 11.17 -11.64 -36.52
C CYS A 185 11.72 -12.79 -37.37
N ASP A 186 11.26 -14.01 -37.09
CA ASP A 186 11.66 -15.22 -37.83
C ASP A 186 11.09 -15.32 -39.25
N LYS A 187 10.04 -14.54 -39.56
CA LYS A 187 9.37 -14.51 -40.87
C LYS A 187 9.97 -13.43 -41.79
N THR A 188 9.22 -13.01 -42.81
CA THR A 188 9.59 -11.95 -43.74
C THR A 188 9.55 -10.56 -43.08
N CYS A 189 10.61 -10.22 -42.36
CA CYS A 189 10.88 -8.84 -41.92
C CYS A 189 12.04 -8.26 -42.73
N SER A 190 11.97 -6.96 -43.01
CA SER A 190 13.09 -6.25 -43.64
C SER A 190 14.21 -6.01 -42.63
N PHE A 191 15.44 -5.92 -43.14
CA PHE A 191 16.54 -5.32 -42.39
C PHE A 191 16.21 -3.85 -42.10
N TRP A 192 16.71 -3.35 -40.97
CA TRP A 192 16.50 -1.98 -40.52
C TRP A 192 17.83 -1.36 -40.16
N LYS A 193 17.96 -0.04 -40.27
CA LYS A 193 19.23 0.64 -40.04
C LYS A 193 19.38 1.00 -38.57
N LEU A 194 20.61 0.93 -38.05
CA LEU A 194 20.88 1.32 -36.67
C LEU A 194 20.49 2.78 -36.39
N SER A 195 20.65 3.68 -37.36
CA SER A 195 20.25 5.09 -37.27
C SER A 195 18.74 5.30 -37.01
N ASP A 196 17.88 4.35 -37.38
CA ASP A 196 16.43 4.46 -37.18
C ASP A 196 16.06 4.47 -35.68
N SER A 197 16.92 3.91 -34.83
CA SER A 197 16.77 3.94 -33.36
C SER A 197 17.44 5.14 -32.67
N CYS A 198 17.91 6.15 -33.44
CA CYS A 198 18.60 7.31 -32.90
C CYS A 198 17.77 8.07 -31.84
N THR A 199 16.47 8.28 -32.07
CA THR A 199 15.59 8.98 -31.11
C THR A 199 15.48 8.22 -29.79
N TYR A 200 15.38 6.89 -29.85
CA TYR A 200 15.37 6.05 -28.66
C TYR A 200 16.71 6.14 -27.91
N ALA A 201 17.83 6.04 -28.62
CA ALA A 201 19.16 6.18 -28.03
C ALA A 201 19.37 7.54 -27.33
N GLN A 202 18.88 8.62 -27.93
CA GLN A 202 18.91 9.96 -27.33
C GLN A 202 18.09 10.02 -26.04
N ILE A 203 16.84 9.50 -26.06
CA ILE A 203 15.97 9.46 -24.89
C ILE A 203 16.60 8.62 -23.78
N SER A 204 17.10 7.43 -24.11
CA SER A 204 17.78 6.55 -23.17
C SER A 204 18.97 7.23 -22.51
N TYR A 205 19.84 7.91 -23.26
CA TYR A 205 20.98 8.63 -22.67
C TYR A 205 20.55 9.78 -21.74
N VAL A 206 19.48 10.51 -22.07
CA VAL A 206 18.95 11.58 -21.19
C VAL A 206 18.56 11.01 -19.83
N PHE A 207 18.01 9.80 -19.76
CA PHE A 207 17.64 9.13 -18.51
C PHE A 207 18.78 8.33 -17.86
N ASP A 208 19.71 7.79 -18.65
CA ASP A 208 20.78 6.89 -18.21
C ASP A 208 22.16 7.48 -18.51
N ASN A 209 22.46 8.62 -17.89
CA ASN A 209 23.78 9.25 -17.93
C ASN A 209 24.52 9.10 -16.58
N VAL A 210 25.81 9.42 -16.55
CA VAL A 210 26.64 9.27 -15.34
C VAL A 210 26.08 10.03 -14.12
N ALA A 211 25.39 11.15 -14.31
CA ALA A 211 24.82 11.92 -13.20
C ALA A 211 23.60 11.24 -12.56
N THR A 212 22.91 10.33 -13.26
CA THR A 212 21.75 9.60 -12.70
C THR A 212 22.18 8.56 -11.67
N VAL A 213 23.40 8.02 -11.78
CA VAL A 213 24.01 7.15 -10.76
C VAL A 213 24.22 7.92 -9.44
N ILE A 214 24.77 9.14 -9.53
CA ILE A 214 24.95 10.02 -8.37
C ILE A 214 23.59 10.38 -7.76
N PHE A 215 22.60 10.67 -8.61
CA PHE A 215 21.23 10.94 -8.18
C PHE A 215 20.60 9.74 -7.45
N ALA A 216 20.82 8.51 -7.90
CA ALA A 216 20.30 7.31 -7.24
C ALA A 216 20.85 7.14 -5.81
N ILE A 217 22.14 7.45 -5.59
CA ILE A 217 22.76 7.45 -4.25
C ILE A 217 22.12 8.54 -3.39
N LEU A 218 21.94 9.75 -3.93
CA LEU A 218 21.27 10.85 -3.23
C LEU A 218 19.82 10.51 -2.86
N MET A 219 19.07 9.86 -3.75
CA MET A 219 17.69 9.42 -3.48
C MET A 219 17.63 8.36 -2.37
N SER A 220 18.64 7.48 -2.29
CA SER A 220 18.75 6.49 -1.22
C SER A 220 18.97 7.16 0.15
N ILE A 221 19.88 8.14 0.21
CA ILE A 221 20.13 8.93 1.42
C ILE A 221 18.90 9.77 1.79
N TRP A 222 18.28 10.41 0.80
CA TRP A 222 17.07 11.21 0.98
C TRP A 222 15.93 10.38 1.53
N ALA A 223 15.66 9.18 0.99
CA ALA A 223 14.59 8.31 1.46
C ALA A 223 14.80 7.94 2.93
N ARG A 224 16.04 7.60 3.30
CA ARG A 224 16.40 7.30 4.70
C ARG A 224 16.21 8.51 5.61
N GLY A 225 16.68 9.68 5.18
CA GLY A 225 16.59 10.93 5.92
C GLY A 225 15.14 11.41 6.09
N PHE A 226 14.34 11.33 5.03
CA PHE A 226 12.92 11.69 5.03
C PHE A 226 12.14 10.89 6.08
N VAL A 227 12.37 9.58 6.14
CA VAL A 227 11.67 8.72 7.10
C VAL A 227 12.01 9.09 8.54
N GLU A 228 13.28 9.34 8.87
CA GLU A 228 13.64 9.74 10.24
C GLU A 228 13.13 11.12 10.59
N TRP A 229 13.18 12.05 9.64
CA TRP A 229 12.58 13.37 9.82
C TRP A 229 11.07 13.26 10.05
N TRP A 230 10.36 12.46 9.26
CA TRP A 230 8.93 12.25 9.42
C TRP A 230 8.58 11.64 10.78
N LYS A 231 9.33 10.64 11.26
CA LYS A 231 9.12 10.07 12.61
C LYS A 231 9.22 11.13 13.71
N ARG A 232 10.21 12.03 13.62
CA ARG A 232 10.38 13.14 14.57
C ARG A 232 9.21 14.11 14.51
N SER A 233 8.80 14.53 13.31
CA SER A 233 7.66 15.42 13.11
C SER A 233 6.35 14.79 13.60
N GLN A 234 6.16 13.50 13.36
CA GLN A 234 5.00 12.74 13.81
C GLN A 234 4.92 12.71 15.34
N SER A 235 6.04 12.45 16.04
CA SER A 235 6.07 12.46 17.50
C SER A 235 5.76 13.84 18.09
N GLU A 236 6.23 14.92 17.46
CA GLU A 236 5.90 16.28 17.88
C GLU A 236 4.40 16.56 17.74
N MET A 237 3.80 16.21 16.60
CA MET A 237 2.36 16.36 16.37
C MET A 237 1.54 15.49 17.34
N GLN A 238 1.99 14.25 17.60
CA GLN A 238 1.32 13.36 18.56
C GLN A 238 1.28 13.96 19.96
N TYR A 239 2.38 14.58 20.40
CA TYR A 239 2.47 15.25 21.68
C TYR A 239 1.56 16.49 21.73
N GLN A 240 1.62 17.36 20.71
CA GLN A 240 0.77 18.55 20.63
C GLN A 240 -0.73 18.23 20.60
N TRP A 241 -1.09 17.11 19.97
CA TRP A 241 -2.49 16.68 19.84
C TRP A 241 -2.97 15.78 20.97
N ASP A 242 -2.11 15.48 21.95
CA ASP A 242 -2.41 14.60 23.09
C ASP A 242 -2.95 13.24 22.62
N SER A 243 -2.24 12.65 21.63
CA SER A 243 -2.67 11.43 20.93
C SER A 243 -1.73 10.24 21.14
N ILE A 244 -0.80 10.35 22.10
CA ILE A 244 0.17 9.31 22.47
C ILE A 244 -0.52 8.14 23.18
N ASP A 245 -1.50 8.44 24.05
CA ASP A 245 -2.09 7.49 25.00
C ASP A 245 -3.52 7.05 24.65
N PHE A 246 -3.92 7.04 23.37
CA PHE A 246 -5.18 6.38 22.97
C PHE A 246 -5.02 4.85 23.09
N GLN A 247 -5.15 4.36 24.31
CA GLN A 247 -4.91 2.99 24.77
C GLN A 247 -5.59 1.93 23.90
N GLU A 248 -4.77 1.05 23.32
CA GLU A 248 -5.13 -0.30 22.86
C GLU A 248 -5.91 -1.11 23.92
N CYS A 249 -5.86 -0.71 25.20
CA CYS A 249 -6.51 -1.40 26.31
C CYS A 249 -8.05 -1.35 26.30
N ASN A 250 -8.67 -0.45 25.54
CA ASN A 250 -10.13 -0.32 25.46
C ASN A 250 -10.67 -0.38 24.02
N GLU A 251 -9.93 -0.90 23.04
CA GLU A 251 -10.51 -1.12 21.71
C GLU A 251 -11.55 -2.24 21.83
N PRO A 252 -12.86 -1.94 21.67
CA PRO A 252 -13.87 -2.98 21.78
C PRO A 252 -13.68 -4.00 20.67
N ILE A 253 -14.03 -5.25 20.96
CA ILE A 253 -14.01 -6.32 19.97
C ILE A 253 -14.84 -5.87 18.77
N ARG A 254 -14.29 -6.04 17.56
CA ARG A 254 -15.02 -5.69 16.34
C ARG A 254 -16.33 -6.48 16.31
N ALA A 255 -17.45 -5.81 16.05
CA ALA A 255 -18.80 -6.37 16.14
C ALA A 255 -19.03 -7.66 15.31
N ASP A 256 -18.29 -7.85 14.22
CA ASP A 256 -18.37 -9.08 13.40
C ASP A 256 -17.75 -10.32 14.12
N PHE A 257 -16.84 -10.12 15.08
CA PHE A 257 -16.29 -11.18 15.93
C PHE A 257 -17.22 -11.51 17.10
N GLU A 258 -17.85 -10.52 17.73
CA GLU A 258 -18.81 -10.75 18.83
C GLU A 258 -19.95 -11.68 18.42
N LYS A 259 -20.38 -11.62 17.14
CA LYS A 259 -21.45 -12.47 16.59
C LYS A 259 -21.04 -13.92 16.39
N LYS A 260 -19.74 -14.21 16.28
CA LYS A 260 -19.22 -15.56 16.01
C LYS A 260 -18.86 -16.32 17.29
N VAL A 261 -18.77 -15.63 18.42
CA VAL A 261 -18.32 -16.24 19.67
C VAL A 261 -19.50 -16.85 20.42
N LEU A 262 -19.39 -18.15 20.72
CA LEU A 262 -20.38 -18.93 21.47
C LEU A 262 -20.16 -18.90 23.00
N SER A 263 -18.96 -18.51 23.46
CA SER A 263 -18.55 -18.61 24.87
C SER A 263 -17.86 -17.36 25.37
N LYS A 264 -18.26 -16.85 26.54
CA LYS A 264 -17.51 -15.83 27.28
C LYS A 264 -16.78 -16.52 28.43
N ARG A 265 -15.47 -16.30 28.57
CA ARG A 265 -14.70 -16.66 29.78
C ARG A 265 -14.40 -15.40 30.59
N VAL A 266 -14.53 -15.49 31.90
CA VAL A 266 -14.15 -14.39 32.80
C VAL A 266 -12.64 -14.41 32.99
N ASN A 267 -11.99 -13.27 32.75
CA ASN A 267 -10.58 -13.12 33.04
C ASN A 267 -10.37 -13.17 34.56
N PRO A 268 -9.59 -14.12 35.11
CA PRO A 268 -9.44 -14.29 36.55
C PRO A 268 -8.71 -13.13 37.24
N ARG A 269 -8.01 -12.26 36.49
CA ARG A 269 -7.31 -11.08 37.02
C ARG A 269 -8.14 -9.80 37.01
N THR A 270 -8.99 -9.62 36.00
CA THR A 270 -9.75 -8.37 35.81
C THR A 270 -11.24 -8.51 36.14
N GLY A 271 -11.75 -9.73 36.30
CA GLY A 271 -13.18 -9.99 36.54
C GLY A 271 -14.08 -9.68 35.33
N VAL A 272 -13.50 -9.23 34.21
CA VAL A 272 -14.22 -8.87 33.00
C VAL A 272 -14.48 -10.13 32.17
N SER A 273 -15.74 -10.36 31.79
CA SER A 273 -16.13 -11.42 30.85
C SER A 273 -15.59 -11.10 29.45
N THR A 274 -14.66 -11.91 28.96
CA THR A 274 -14.02 -11.77 27.65
C THR A 274 -14.49 -12.91 26.74
N PHE A 275 -14.77 -12.63 25.48
CA PHE A 275 -15.20 -13.63 24.49
C PHE A 275 -14.02 -14.58 24.14
N VAL A 276 -14.27 -15.90 24.06
CA VAL A 276 -13.26 -16.93 23.70
C VAL A 276 -13.61 -17.61 22.40
#